data_AF-A0A7K0LNA9-F1
#
_entry.id   AF-A0A7K0LNA9-F1
#
_cell.length_a   1.000
_cell.length_b   1.000
_cell.length_c   1.000
_cell.angle_alpha   90.00
_cell.angle_beta   90.00
_cell.angle_gamma   90.00
#
_symmetry.space_group_name_H-M   'P 1'
#
loop_
_entity.id
_entity.type
_entity.pdbx_description
1 polymer ?
#
loop_
_entity_poly.entity_id
_entity_poly.type
_entity_poly.pdbx_seq_one_letter_code
_entity_poly.pdbx_strand_id
1 'polypeptide(L)'
;LGQLAYMLGGRAAEEMVFHDPTTGASNDIEKATAVARAMVTQYGMTERLGAVRYGKAEGEVFLGRDYGHQRDYSEEVAAAIDEEVRILIETAHQEAYEILVENRDVLDTLVVELLERETLDKDDVARIFEPLSLRPHRPAWTGSARRAPSERGPVPFVPSRYSLTHGNGNGNGNGNGAGPSDGHALEATDTSSASSEESPA
;
A
#
# COMPACT_ATOMS: atom_id res chain seq x y z
N LEU A 1 0.60 -1.87 -5.88
CA LEU A 1 1.29 -1.01 -6.88
C LEU A 1 2.01 0.16 -6.22
N GLY A 2 1.34 1.08 -5.49
CA GLY A 2 2.04 2.22 -4.86
C GLY A 2 3.26 1.86 -4.01
N GLN A 3 3.18 0.79 -3.20
CA GLN A 3 4.34 0.28 -2.46
C GLN A 3 5.49 -0.18 -3.36
N LEU A 4 5.20 -0.86 -4.47
CA LEU A 4 6.23 -1.29 -5.43
C LEU A 4 6.87 -0.09 -6.11
N ALA A 5 6.08 0.94 -6.48
CA ALA A 5 6.60 2.17 -7.08
C ALA A 5 7.52 2.91 -6.11
N TYR A 6 7.16 2.99 -4.83
CA TYR A 6 8.04 3.52 -3.78
C TYR A 6 9.37 2.76 -3.71
N MET A 7 9.33 1.42 -3.68
CA MET A 7 10.53 0.59 -3.61
C MET A 7 11.42 0.75 -4.85
N LEU A 8 10.81 0.93 -6.03
CA LEU A 8 11.53 1.06 -7.30
C LEU A 8 11.94 2.51 -7.62
N GLY A 9 11.61 3.48 -6.76
CA GLY A 9 11.92 4.90 -6.98
C GLY A 9 13.41 5.20 -7.09
N GLY A 10 14.24 4.57 -6.25
CA GLY A 10 15.70 4.73 -6.33
C GLY A 10 16.27 4.25 -7.66
N ARG A 11 15.84 3.05 -8.10
CA ARG A 11 16.21 2.49 -9.41
C ARG A 11 15.76 3.40 -10.56
N ALA A 12 14.52 3.88 -10.52
CA ALA A 12 13.98 4.76 -11.56
C ALA A 12 14.73 6.10 -11.63
N ALA A 13 15.10 6.66 -10.47
CA ALA A 13 15.91 7.89 -10.39
C ALA A 13 17.31 7.68 -10.99
N GLU A 14 17.97 6.56 -10.65
CA GLU A 14 19.29 6.23 -11.23
C GLU A 14 19.23 6.10 -12.74
N GLU A 15 18.25 5.37 -13.27
CA GLU A 15 18.08 5.17 -14.72
C GLU A 15 17.80 6.51 -15.45
N MET A 16 17.00 7.37 -14.83
CA MET A 16 16.68 8.69 -15.36
C MET A 16 17.89 9.62 -15.41
N VAL A 17 18.74 9.62 -14.38
CA VAL A 17 19.82 10.62 -14.23
C VAL A 17 21.15 10.11 -14.78
N PHE A 18 21.50 8.85 -14.52
CA PHE A 18 22.81 8.30 -14.86
C PHE A 18 22.83 7.51 -16.17
N HIS A 19 21.66 7.09 -16.68
CA HIS A 19 21.50 6.35 -17.93
C HIS A 19 22.32 5.05 -18.03
N ASP A 20 22.85 4.55 -16.93
CA ASP A 20 23.67 3.35 -16.84
C ASP A 20 23.20 2.51 -15.63
N PRO A 21 22.88 1.22 -15.80
CA PRO A 21 22.47 0.38 -14.69
C PRO A 21 23.58 0.23 -13.65
N THR A 22 23.29 0.64 -12.41
CA THR A 22 24.19 0.41 -11.28
C THR A 22 23.75 -0.77 -10.43
N THR A 23 24.61 -1.23 -9.53
CA THR A 23 24.27 -2.24 -8.51
C THR A 23 23.65 -1.64 -7.26
N GLY A 24 23.50 -0.30 -7.17
CA GLY A 24 23.02 0.43 -6.01
C GLY A 24 21.61 0.02 -5.57
N ALA A 25 20.72 -0.23 -6.53
CA ALA A 25 19.33 -0.61 -6.27
C ALA A 25 19.07 -2.12 -6.11
N SER A 26 20.10 -2.96 -5.98
CA SER A 26 19.94 -4.44 -5.95
C SER A 26 18.99 -4.92 -4.84
N ASN A 27 19.15 -4.40 -3.63
CA ASN A 27 18.32 -4.74 -2.47
C ASN A 27 16.84 -4.34 -2.67
N ASP A 28 16.60 -3.21 -3.32
CA ASP A 28 15.23 -2.74 -3.57
C ASP A 28 14.55 -3.58 -4.65
N ILE A 29 15.28 -3.98 -5.69
CA ILE A 29 14.80 -4.90 -6.72
C ILE A 29 14.44 -6.26 -6.11
N GLU A 30 15.31 -6.81 -5.26
CA GLU A 30 15.06 -8.08 -4.57
C GLU A 30 13.77 -8.02 -3.74
N LYS A 31 13.65 -6.99 -2.89
CA LYS A 31 12.47 -6.80 -2.04
C LYS A 31 11.21 -6.55 -2.87
N ALA A 32 11.28 -5.72 -3.92
CA ALA A 32 10.14 -5.43 -4.77
C ALA A 32 9.67 -6.70 -5.49
N THR A 33 10.60 -7.51 -5.97
CA THR A 33 10.32 -8.81 -6.60
C THR A 33 9.66 -9.77 -5.62
N ALA A 34 10.13 -9.84 -4.38
CA ALA A 34 9.52 -10.68 -3.35
C ALA A 34 8.09 -10.25 -3.02
N VAL A 35 7.85 -8.94 -2.88
CA VAL A 35 6.51 -8.38 -2.64
C VAL A 35 5.60 -8.66 -3.84
N ALA A 36 6.05 -8.40 -5.07
CA ALA A 36 5.29 -8.68 -6.28
C ALA A 36 4.95 -10.17 -6.39
N ARG A 37 5.90 -11.06 -6.11
CA ARG A 37 5.64 -12.52 -6.09
C ARG A 37 4.60 -12.87 -5.05
N ALA A 38 4.64 -12.32 -3.85
CA ALA A 38 3.61 -12.54 -2.82
C ALA A 38 2.23 -12.00 -3.24
N MET A 39 2.17 -10.84 -3.90
CA MET A 39 0.93 -10.30 -4.47
C MET A 39 0.27 -11.29 -5.43
N VAL A 40 1.07 -11.94 -6.28
CA VAL A 40 0.58 -12.93 -7.24
C VAL A 40 0.23 -14.26 -6.57
N THR A 41 1.14 -14.82 -5.77
CA THR A 41 1.02 -16.22 -5.31
C THR A 41 0.29 -16.38 -3.98
N GLN A 42 0.35 -15.40 -3.08
CA GLN A 42 -0.23 -15.51 -1.74
C GLN A 42 -1.56 -14.75 -1.62
N TYR A 43 -1.65 -13.60 -2.29
CA TYR A 43 -2.81 -12.71 -2.16
C TYR A 43 -3.76 -12.75 -3.36
N GLY A 44 -3.37 -13.41 -4.46
CA GLY A 44 -4.21 -13.55 -5.66
C GLY A 44 -4.60 -12.21 -6.29
N MET A 45 -3.67 -11.25 -6.28
CA MET A 45 -3.88 -9.88 -6.78
C MET A 45 -3.74 -9.77 -8.30
N THR A 46 -4.14 -10.79 -9.05
CA THR A 46 -4.12 -10.79 -10.52
C THR A 46 -5.43 -11.34 -11.08
N GLU A 47 -5.89 -10.80 -12.19
CA GLU A 47 -7.10 -11.30 -12.86
C GLU A 47 -6.85 -12.67 -13.50
N ARG A 48 -5.67 -12.87 -14.10
CA ARG A 48 -5.31 -14.07 -14.86
C ARG A 48 -5.26 -15.33 -14.01
N LEU A 49 -4.63 -15.25 -12.84
CA LEU A 49 -4.51 -16.38 -11.91
C LEU A 49 -5.64 -16.39 -10.86
N GLY A 50 -6.31 -15.25 -10.68
CA GLY A 50 -7.44 -15.10 -9.78
C GLY A 50 -7.04 -15.12 -8.31
N ALA A 51 -8.06 -15.18 -7.45
CA ALA A 51 -7.90 -15.22 -6.00
C ALA A 51 -7.53 -16.63 -5.49
N VAL A 52 -6.47 -17.21 -6.05
CA VAL A 52 -5.94 -18.54 -5.72
C VAL A 52 -4.58 -18.40 -5.08
N ARG A 53 -4.33 -19.19 -4.04
CA ARG A 53 -3.01 -19.33 -3.45
C ARG A 53 -2.19 -20.38 -4.20
N TYR A 54 -1.01 -20.02 -4.63
CA TYR A 54 -0.04 -20.89 -5.30
C TYR A 54 1.17 -21.11 -4.39
N GLY A 55 1.64 -22.35 -4.27
CA GLY A 55 2.76 -22.69 -3.42
C GLY A 55 2.36 -22.93 -1.96
N LYS A 56 3.20 -23.70 -1.25
CA LYS A 56 3.17 -23.77 0.21
C LYS A 56 3.85 -22.53 0.79
N ALA A 57 3.37 -22.06 1.94
CA ALA A 57 4.07 -21.01 2.69
C ALA A 57 5.51 -21.46 2.97
N GLU A 58 6.49 -20.57 2.81
CA GLU A 58 7.91 -20.82 3.11
C GLU A 58 8.22 -21.09 4.61
N GLY A 59 7.23 -21.50 5.41
CA GLY A 59 7.32 -21.65 6.87
C GLY A 59 7.26 -23.08 7.41
N GLU A 60 6.83 -24.09 6.64
CA GLU A 60 6.86 -25.49 7.12
C GLU A 60 8.17 -26.18 6.76
N VAL A 61 9.24 -25.76 7.44
CA VAL A 61 10.50 -26.50 7.51
C VAL A 61 10.30 -27.67 8.48
N PHE A 62 9.62 -28.72 8.03
CA PHE A 62 9.58 -29.97 8.78
C PHE A 62 10.96 -30.61 8.73
N LEU A 63 11.55 -30.89 9.90
CA LEU A 63 12.89 -31.49 10.07
C LEU A 63 12.97 -32.86 9.40
N GLY A 64 13.37 -32.89 8.14
CA GLY A 64 13.64 -34.12 7.43
C GLY A 64 13.60 -33.97 5.93
N ARG A 65 14.79 -33.83 5.34
CA ARG A 65 15.14 -33.89 3.91
C ARG A 65 14.92 -32.63 3.07
N ASP A 66 16.06 -32.11 2.61
CA ASP A 66 16.33 -31.60 1.26
C ASP A 66 15.75 -32.53 0.16
N TYR A 67 14.44 -32.51 -0.04
CA TYR A 67 13.79 -33.13 -1.20
C TYR A 67 12.85 -32.11 -1.82
N GLY A 68 13.42 -31.27 -2.68
CA GLY A 68 12.74 -30.48 -3.69
C GLY A 68 11.66 -29.54 -3.18
N HIS A 69 11.86 -28.23 -3.32
CA HIS A 69 10.76 -27.28 -3.42
C HIS A 69 9.93 -27.60 -4.67
N GLN A 70 9.18 -28.70 -4.65
CA GLN A 70 8.26 -29.05 -5.72
C GLN A 70 7.10 -28.08 -5.63
N ARG A 71 7.02 -27.19 -6.63
CA ARG A 71 5.85 -26.35 -6.86
C ARG A 71 4.62 -27.24 -6.91
N ASP A 72 3.54 -26.85 -6.24
CA ASP A 72 2.24 -27.54 -6.27
C ASP A 72 1.37 -27.09 -7.46
N TYR A 73 2.01 -26.56 -8.51
CA TYR A 73 1.39 -26.05 -9.72
C TYR A 73 2.20 -26.42 -10.96
N SER A 74 1.55 -26.40 -12.13
CA SER A 74 2.18 -26.76 -13.41
C SER A 74 3.21 -25.72 -13.86
N GLU A 75 4.08 -26.11 -14.79
CA GLU A 75 5.01 -25.17 -15.47
C GLU A 75 4.27 -24.03 -16.18
N GLU A 76 3.09 -24.30 -16.74
CA GLU A 76 2.24 -23.27 -17.35
C GLU A 76 1.80 -22.22 -16.32
N VAL A 77 1.40 -22.65 -15.12
CA VAL A 77 1.05 -21.74 -14.02
C VAL A 77 2.30 -21.01 -13.51
N ALA A 78 3.45 -21.67 -13.44
CA ALA A 78 4.71 -21.03 -13.06
C ALA A 78 5.09 -19.90 -14.01
N ALA A 79 5.01 -20.15 -15.33
CA ALA A 79 5.25 -19.14 -16.35
C ALA A 79 4.25 -17.99 -16.26
N ALA A 80 2.97 -18.28 -15.97
CA ALA A 80 1.97 -17.25 -15.75
C ALA A 80 2.26 -16.40 -14.49
N ILE A 81 2.74 -17.00 -13.40
CA ILE A 81 3.15 -16.27 -12.19
C ILE A 81 4.31 -15.33 -12.50
N ASP A 82 5.35 -15.82 -13.17
CA ASP A 82 6.53 -15.01 -13.47
C ASP A 82 6.18 -13.83 -14.42
N GLU A 83 5.26 -14.05 -15.37
CA GLU A 83 4.76 -13.00 -16.25
C GLU A 83 3.97 -11.93 -15.47
N GLU A 84 3.08 -12.32 -14.55
CA GLU A 84 2.34 -11.35 -13.73
C GLU A 84 3.28 -10.57 -12.80
N VAL A 85 4.31 -11.20 -12.24
CA VAL A 85 5.34 -10.52 -11.44
C VAL A 85 6.07 -9.49 -12.29
N ARG A 86 6.48 -9.87 -13.51
CA ARG A 86 7.13 -8.96 -14.47
C ARG A 86 6.25 -7.74 -14.75
N ILE A 87 4.98 -7.94 -15.07
CA ILE A 87 4.02 -6.87 -15.35
C ILE A 87 3.88 -5.93 -14.14
N LEU A 88 3.78 -6.46 -12.91
CA LEU A 88 3.69 -5.64 -11.70
C LEU A 88 4.93 -4.78 -11.48
N ILE A 89 6.12 -5.35 -11.67
CA ILE A 89 7.40 -4.64 -11.51
C ILE A 89 7.55 -3.57 -12.59
N GLU A 90 7.31 -3.91 -13.85
CA GLU A 90 7.41 -2.96 -14.98
C GLU A 90 6.43 -1.79 -14.81
N THR A 91 5.18 -2.08 -14.45
CA THR A 91 4.16 -1.06 -14.22
C THR A 91 4.56 -0.12 -13.07
N ALA A 92 5.05 -0.70 -11.96
CA ALA A 92 5.46 0.08 -10.80
C ALA A 92 6.74 0.90 -11.05
N HIS A 93 7.70 0.35 -11.79
CA HIS A 93 8.91 1.06 -12.20
C HIS A 93 8.56 2.24 -13.11
N GLN A 94 7.72 2.00 -14.12
CA GLN A 94 7.25 3.04 -15.02
C GLN A 94 6.50 4.15 -14.27
N GLU A 95 5.62 3.78 -13.33
CA GLU A 95 4.92 4.75 -12.49
C GLU A 95 5.88 5.60 -11.65
N ALA A 96 6.90 4.97 -11.03
CA ALA A 96 7.93 5.69 -10.28
C ALA A 96 8.72 6.64 -11.18
N TYR A 97 9.12 6.18 -12.36
CA TYR A 97 9.82 7.00 -13.36
C TYR A 97 9.00 8.23 -13.75
N GLU A 98 7.72 8.05 -14.08
CA GLU A 98 6.87 9.19 -14.47
C GLU A 98 6.67 10.20 -13.34
N ILE A 99 6.50 9.74 -12.09
CA ILE A 99 6.39 10.62 -10.93
C ILE A 99 7.65 11.47 -10.76
N LEU A 100 8.83 10.85 -10.94
CA LEU A 100 10.11 11.54 -10.85
C LEU A 100 10.30 12.53 -12.00
N VAL A 101 9.86 12.20 -13.23
CA VAL A 101 9.92 13.13 -14.38
C VAL A 101 9.02 14.33 -14.13
N GLU A 102 7.79 14.09 -13.67
CA GLU A 102 6.80 15.14 -13.39
C GLU A 102 7.27 16.09 -12.29
N ASN A 103 8.11 15.61 -11.36
CA ASN A 103 8.63 16.37 -10.23
C ASN A 103 10.16 16.59 -10.30
N ARG A 104 10.72 16.63 -11.52
CA ARG A 104 12.18 16.67 -11.73
C ARG A 104 12.85 17.87 -11.05
N ASP A 105 12.21 19.04 -11.10
CA ASP A 105 12.72 20.28 -10.50
C ASP A 105 12.78 20.18 -8.96
N VAL A 106 11.81 19.50 -8.36
CA VAL A 106 11.77 19.24 -6.91
C VAL A 106 12.89 18.29 -6.51
N LEU A 107 13.12 17.23 -7.31
CA LEU A 107 14.23 16.31 -7.11
C LEU A 107 15.58 17.01 -7.22
N ASP A 108 15.78 17.89 -8.21
CA ASP A 108 17.02 18.67 -8.35
C ASP A 108 17.26 19.58 -7.15
N THR A 109 16.23 20.27 -6.68
CA THR A 109 16.31 21.15 -5.50
C THR A 109 16.72 20.34 -4.26
N LEU A 110 16.10 19.18 -4.06
CA LEU A 110 16.44 18.26 -2.96
C LEU A 110 17.91 17.84 -3.02
N VAL A 111 18.40 17.45 -4.19
CA VAL A 111 19.79 16.99 -4.39
C VAL A 111 20.77 18.13 -4.14
N VAL A 112 20.52 19.34 -4.65
CA VAL A 112 21.39 20.50 -4.43
C VAL A 112 21.52 20.80 -2.94
N GLU A 113 20.41 20.84 -2.20
CA GLU A 113 20.47 21.10 -0.76
C GLU A 113 21.17 19.98 0.03
N LEU A 114 20.99 18.71 -0.38
CA LEU A 114 21.73 17.58 0.21
C LEU A 114 23.23 17.66 -0.07
N LEU A 115 23.65 18.14 -1.24
CA LEU A 115 25.07 18.34 -1.56
C LEU A 115 25.71 19.42 -0.69
N GLU A 116 24.94 20.46 -0.31
CA GLU A 116 25.43 21.55 0.54
C GLU A 116 25.43 21.19 2.03
N ARG A 117 24.43 20.45 2.50
CA ARG A 117 24.16 20.26 3.93
C ARG A 117 24.35 18.83 4.43
N GLU A 118 24.50 17.85 3.54
CA GLU A 118 24.56 16.39 3.78
C GLU A 118 23.29 15.78 4.41
N THR A 119 22.56 16.52 5.24
CA THR A 119 21.34 16.08 5.92
C THR A 119 20.31 17.20 5.92
N LEU A 120 19.06 16.83 5.66
CA LEU A 120 17.90 17.72 5.70
C LEU A 120 16.96 17.25 6.82
N ASP A 121 16.37 18.19 7.53
CA ASP A 121 15.33 17.88 8.51
C ASP A 121 13.93 17.84 7.88
N LYS A 122 12.92 17.60 8.71
CA LYS A 122 11.53 17.51 8.26
C LYS A 122 11.03 18.81 7.63
N ASP A 123 11.41 19.95 8.18
CA ASP A 123 10.91 21.26 7.76
C ASP A 123 11.59 21.68 6.45
N ASP A 124 12.88 21.35 6.29
CA ASP A 124 13.61 21.47 5.01
C ASP A 124 12.91 20.67 3.90
N VAL A 125 12.62 19.38 4.14
CA VAL A 125 11.96 18.53 3.15
C VAL A 125 10.55 19.04 2.84
N ALA A 126 9.78 19.44 3.85
CA ALA A 126 8.43 19.98 3.66
C ALA A 126 8.44 21.24 2.77
N ARG A 127 9.42 22.13 2.98
CA ARG A 127 9.62 23.32 2.14
C ARG A 127 9.98 22.94 0.71
N ILE A 128 10.93 22.01 0.51
CA ILE A 128 11.34 21.57 -0.83
C ILE A 128 10.15 20.93 -1.57
N PHE A 129 9.26 20.23 -0.86
CA PHE A 129 8.14 19.49 -1.44
C PHE A 129 6.87 20.34 -1.62
N GLU A 130 6.88 21.63 -1.27
CA GLU A 130 5.72 22.52 -1.48
C GLU A 130 5.19 22.55 -2.93
N PRO A 131 6.03 22.61 -3.99
CA PRO A 131 5.56 22.61 -5.38
C PRO A 131 5.27 21.21 -5.94
N LEU A 132 5.23 20.15 -5.12
CA LEU A 132 5.07 18.77 -5.58
C LEU A 132 3.72 18.56 -6.28
N SER A 133 3.74 18.04 -7.51
CA SER A 133 2.56 17.56 -8.22
C SER A 133 2.16 16.18 -7.69
N LEU A 134 1.12 16.14 -6.86
CA LEU A 134 0.57 14.91 -6.33
C LEU A 134 -0.31 14.22 -7.38
N ARG A 135 0.04 12.98 -7.73
CA ARG A 135 -0.81 12.17 -8.59
C ARG A 135 -2.14 11.82 -7.93
N PRO A 136 -3.23 11.75 -8.71
CA PRO A 136 -4.53 11.35 -8.20
C PRO A 136 -4.49 9.91 -7.67
N HIS A 137 -5.35 9.63 -6.69
CA HIS A 137 -5.48 8.28 -6.16
C HIS A 137 -5.93 7.31 -7.26
N ARG A 138 -5.30 6.13 -7.33
CA ARG A 138 -5.69 5.08 -8.28
C ARG A 138 -7.15 4.68 -8.07
N PRO A 139 -7.93 4.41 -9.13
CA PRO A 139 -9.28 3.88 -8.96
C PRO A 139 -9.27 2.57 -8.15
N ALA A 140 -10.41 2.26 -7.54
CA ALA A 140 -10.57 1.04 -6.76
C ALA A 140 -10.24 -0.21 -7.61
N TRP A 141 -9.39 -1.09 -7.08
CA TRP A 141 -9.12 -2.36 -7.72
C TRP A 141 -10.31 -3.30 -7.54
N THR A 142 -10.86 -3.81 -8.64
CA THR A 142 -12.01 -4.73 -8.64
C THR A 142 -11.60 -6.18 -8.89
N GLY A 143 -10.33 -6.42 -9.23
CA GLY A 143 -9.77 -7.75 -9.53
C GLY A 143 -10.29 -8.41 -10.81
N SER A 144 -11.11 -7.70 -11.59
CA SER A 144 -11.44 -8.09 -12.97
C SER A 144 -12.06 -6.90 -13.70
N ALA A 145 -11.76 -6.78 -15.00
CA ALA A 145 -12.40 -5.78 -15.87
C ALA A 145 -13.94 -5.91 -15.93
N ARG A 146 -14.50 -7.08 -15.57
CA ARG A 146 -15.95 -7.33 -15.58
C ARG A 146 -16.68 -6.94 -14.29
N ARG A 147 -15.95 -6.51 -13.26
CA ARG A 147 -16.52 -6.17 -11.95
C ARG A 147 -16.57 -4.66 -11.78
N ALA A 148 -17.75 -4.14 -11.43
CA ALA A 148 -17.94 -2.74 -11.06
C ALA A 148 -17.82 -2.57 -9.53
N PRO A 149 -17.16 -1.51 -9.03
CA PRO A 149 -17.22 -1.15 -7.62
C PRO A 149 -18.67 -0.91 -7.17
N SER A 150 -18.98 -1.23 -5.92
CA SER A 150 -20.27 -0.88 -5.32
C SER A 150 -20.28 0.59 -4.91
N GLU A 151 -21.35 1.31 -5.25
CA GLU A 151 -21.62 2.67 -4.76
C GLU A 151 -21.93 2.70 -3.25
N ARG A 152 -22.33 1.56 -2.68
CA ARG A 152 -22.51 1.42 -1.23
C ARG A 152 -21.15 1.16 -0.60
N GLY A 153 -20.67 2.11 0.20
CA GLY A 153 -19.41 2.01 0.94
C GLY A 153 -19.44 1.01 2.10
N PRO A 154 -18.32 0.85 2.83
CA PRO A 154 -18.26 0.03 4.04
C PRO A 154 -19.30 0.44 5.08
N VAL A 155 -19.77 -0.53 5.89
CA VAL A 155 -20.64 -0.21 7.02
C VAL A 155 -19.89 0.74 7.95
N PRO A 156 -20.48 1.88 8.35
CA PRO A 156 -19.82 2.81 9.25
C PRO A 156 -19.46 2.08 10.54
N PHE A 157 -18.22 2.27 10.98
CA PHE A 157 -17.79 1.76 12.28
C PHE A 157 -18.58 2.51 13.36
N VAL A 158 -19.56 1.85 13.96
CA VAL A 158 -20.31 2.32 15.12
C VAL A 158 -19.76 1.63 16.37
N PRO A 159 -18.82 2.23 17.10
CA PRO A 159 -18.35 1.68 18.36
C PRO A 159 -19.47 1.82 19.41
N SER A 160 -20.31 0.78 19.54
CA SER A 160 -20.92 0.30 20.80
C SER A 160 -22.27 -0.39 20.57
N ARG A 161 -22.27 -1.72 20.68
CA ARG A 161 -23.42 -2.47 21.22
C ARG A 161 -23.03 -3.65 22.11
N TYR A 162 -21.73 -3.81 22.39
CA TYR A 162 -21.24 -4.72 23.42
C TYR A 162 -21.02 -3.94 24.73
N SER A 163 -22.02 -3.17 25.18
CA SER A 163 -22.24 -3.06 26.62
C SER A 163 -23.06 -4.30 26.98
N LEU A 164 -22.40 -5.45 27.17
CA LEU A 164 -23.01 -6.50 27.96
C LEU A 164 -23.23 -5.86 29.33
N THR A 165 -24.50 -5.62 29.62
CA THR A 165 -25.08 -5.55 30.95
C THR A 165 -24.48 -6.64 31.81
N HIS A 166 -23.36 -6.35 32.47
CA HIS A 166 -22.98 -7.05 33.68
C HIS A 166 -23.96 -6.53 34.73
N GLY A 167 -24.98 -7.35 34.95
CA GLY A 167 -26.06 -7.08 35.87
C GLY A 167 -25.51 -6.67 37.24
N ASN A 168 -26.17 -5.67 37.80
CA ASN A 168 -26.07 -5.24 39.18
C ASN A 168 -26.35 -6.43 40.12
N GLY A 169 -25.30 -7.15 40.50
CA GLY A 169 -25.28 -8.15 41.56
C GLY A 169 -24.48 -7.60 42.73
N ASN A 170 -25.20 -7.14 43.76
CA ASN A 170 -24.67 -6.65 45.03
C ASN A 170 -23.69 -7.66 45.66
N GLY A 171 -22.42 -7.26 45.84
CA GLY A 171 -21.36 -8.08 46.43
C GLY A 171 -20.14 -7.25 46.81
N ASN A 172 -20.06 -6.90 48.09
CA ASN A 172 -19.02 -6.14 48.79
C ASN A 172 -17.57 -6.62 48.52
N GLY A 173 -16.61 -5.71 48.24
CA GLY A 173 -15.19 -6.07 48.12
C GLY A 173 -14.24 -5.01 47.54
N ASN A 174 -13.90 -4.00 48.36
CA ASN A 174 -12.67 -3.19 48.45
C ASN A 174 -11.56 -3.30 47.37
N GLY A 175 -11.09 -2.15 46.81
CA GLY A 175 -9.74 -2.05 46.24
C GLY A 175 -9.47 -1.00 45.15
N ASN A 176 -9.21 0.25 45.55
CA ASN A 176 -8.30 1.27 44.99
C ASN A 176 -8.01 1.41 43.48
N GLY A 177 -8.19 2.64 42.96
CA GLY A 177 -7.10 3.34 42.26
C GLY A 177 -7.36 4.00 40.89
N ALA A 178 -7.72 5.30 40.93
CA ALA A 178 -7.31 6.38 40.02
C ALA A 178 -7.63 6.32 38.50
N GLY A 179 -8.51 7.22 38.04
CA GLY A 179 -8.38 7.91 36.74
C GLY A 179 -7.93 9.37 36.95
N PRO A 180 -8.12 10.32 36.01
CA PRO A 180 -8.14 10.25 34.53
C PRO A 180 -7.22 11.34 33.90
N SER A 181 -7.09 11.43 32.57
CA SER A 181 -6.95 12.72 31.83
C SER A 181 -7.02 12.55 30.31
N ASP A 182 -8.01 13.23 29.72
CA ASP A 182 -8.00 14.08 28.52
C ASP A 182 -7.47 13.51 27.18
N GLY A 183 -8.14 13.61 26.03
CA GLY A 183 -9.20 14.54 25.61
C GLY A 183 -8.71 15.31 24.38
N HIS A 184 -9.03 14.87 23.16
CA HIS A 184 -9.11 15.74 21.98
C HIS A 184 -10.15 15.22 20.99
N ALA A 185 -11.29 15.89 20.97
CA ALA A 185 -12.36 15.75 20.00
C ALA A 185 -12.04 16.56 18.74
N LEU A 186 -12.36 16.03 17.56
CA LEU A 186 -12.44 16.81 16.32
C LEU A 186 -13.93 16.99 15.97
N GLU A 187 -14.35 18.25 15.91
CA GLU A 187 -15.68 18.69 15.56
C GLU A 187 -16.02 18.34 14.10
N ALA A 188 -17.20 17.73 13.91
CA ALA A 188 -17.88 17.67 12.63
C ALA A 188 -18.81 18.88 12.54
N THR A 189 -18.64 19.72 11.52
CA THR A 189 -19.63 20.76 11.18
C THR A 189 -20.71 20.15 10.31
N ASP A 190 -21.93 20.24 10.83
CA ASP A 190 -23.20 19.86 10.23
C ASP A 190 -23.68 20.97 9.29
N THR A 191 -24.08 20.60 8.06
CA THR A 191 -25.07 21.36 7.28
C THR A 191 -25.96 20.39 6.50
N SER A 192 -27.01 19.90 7.15
CA SER A 192 -28.33 19.71 6.51
C SER A 192 -28.88 21.08 6.06
N SER A 193 -29.76 21.29 5.08
CA SER A 193 -30.57 20.48 4.16
C SER A 193 -31.28 21.48 3.23
N ALA A 194 -31.55 21.14 1.97
CA ALA A 194 -32.69 21.71 1.24
C ALA A 194 -33.08 20.78 0.07
N SER A 195 -34.38 20.64 -0.07
CA SER A 195 -35.11 19.57 -0.75
C SER A 195 -35.56 19.98 -2.17
N SER A 196 -35.55 18.99 -3.06
CA SER A 196 -36.61 18.59 -4.03
C SER A 196 -37.11 19.52 -5.17
N GLU A 197 -37.50 18.82 -6.24
CA GLU A 197 -38.31 19.21 -7.43
C GLU A 197 -37.48 19.80 -8.60
N GLU A 198 -37.60 19.42 -9.87
CA GLU A 198 -38.53 18.57 -10.62
C GLU A 198 -37.87 18.25 -11.99
N SER A 199 -38.32 17.19 -12.65
CA SER A 199 -38.13 16.90 -14.09
C SER A 199 -39.52 16.49 -14.63
N PRO A 200 -39.80 16.43 -15.95
CA PRO A 200 -38.92 16.61 -17.12
C PRO A 200 -39.55 17.42 -18.30
N ALA A 201 -38.76 17.68 -19.34
CA ALA A 201 -39.08 17.40 -20.76
C ALA A 201 -37.82 17.61 -21.62
#